data_AF-A0A350XTF4-F1
#
_entry.id   AF-A0A350XTF4-F1
#
_cell.length_a   1.000
_cell.length_b   1.000
_cell.length_c   1.000
_cell.angle_alpha   90.00
_cell.angle_beta   90.00
_cell.angle_gamma   90.00
#
_symmetry.space_group_name_H-M   'P 1'
#
loop_
_entity.id
_entity.type
_entity.pdbx_description
1 polymer ?
#
loop_
_entity_poly.entity_id
_entity_poly.type
_entity_poly.pdbx_seq_one_letter_code
_entity_poly.pdbx_strand_id
1 'polypeptide(L)'
;MRQLGKVEMSDISVGAGLLGAGGGGAVSEGLKMVDRVLGFGESVSLIDADEVGDDNWGAVIAGMGSPVASRKRPRTYSLTWAMELLGETLGFEPKFVIPFELGAGNSISPMLVAIQMGIPVVDGDPVGRAVPQIDMTTFHLGGIDISPLALVNEDKISAVIRTGTPYDMERVARAVAAELGNVVAVACYSMSGADMKRLIIRDTTTLVENIGATMRTARESGADVAQAVIDGYDGYLL
;
A
#
# COMPACT_ATOMS: atom_id res chain seq x y z
N MET A 1 -15.34 -3.05 10.92
CA MET A 1 -14.60 -2.01 10.17
C MET A 1 -14.41 -0.72 10.96
N ARG A 2 -13.14 -0.35 11.18
CA ARG A 2 -12.70 0.90 11.83
C ARG A 2 -12.55 2.01 10.79
N GLN A 3 -12.73 3.27 11.16
CA GLN A 3 -12.54 4.40 10.23
C GLN A 3 -11.17 5.06 10.47
N LEU A 4 -10.43 5.31 9.39
CA LEU A 4 -9.15 6.00 9.40
C LEU A 4 -9.36 7.43 8.91
N GLY A 5 -9.25 8.40 9.82
CA GLY A 5 -9.28 9.83 9.52
C GLY A 5 -7.87 10.39 9.38
N LYS A 6 -7.76 11.72 9.49
CA LYS A 6 -6.47 12.42 9.30
C LYS A 6 -5.39 11.96 10.27
N VAL A 7 -5.74 11.78 11.54
CA VAL A 7 -4.77 11.44 12.59
C VAL A 7 -4.27 10.02 12.36
N GLU A 8 -5.17 9.06 12.18
CA GLU A 8 -4.85 7.65 12.00
C GLU A 8 -3.99 7.46 10.73
N MET A 9 -4.38 8.05 9.60
CA MET A 9 -3.60 7.97 8.37
C MET A 9 -2.23 8.66 8.47
N SER A 10 -2.13 9.77 9.23
CA SER A 10 -0.84 10.43 9.46
C SER A 10 0.08 9.58 10.33
N ASP A 11 -0.48 8.95 11.37
CA ASP A 11 0.24 8.04 12.25
C ASP A 11 0.70 6.79 11.47
N ILE A 12 -0.15 6.20 10.62
CA ILE A 12 0.23 5.11 9.70
C ILE A 12 1.41 5.51 8.82
N SER A 13 1.37 6.68 8.17
CA SER A 13 2.47 7.17 7.32
C SER A 13 3.78 7.32 8.09
N VAL A 14 3.73 7.84 9.33
CA VAL A 14 4.91 8.04 10.17
C VAL A 14 5.47 6.71 10.67
N GLY A 15 4.64 5.82 11.22
CA GLY A 15 5.07 4.52 11.73
C GLY A 15 5.56 3.59 10.61
N ALA A 16 4.91 3.63 9.44
CA ALA A 16 5.39 2.90 8.26
C ALA A 16 6.72 3.47 7.74
N GLY A 17 7.00 4.76 7.99
CA GLY A 17 8.31 5.35 7.74
C GLY A 17 9.42 4.73 8.61
N LEU A 18 9.10 4.28 9.82
CA LEU A 18 10.05 3.59 10.70
C LEU A 18 10.23 2.12 10.28
N LEU A 19 9.14 1.38 10.08
CA LEU A 19 9.18 -0.05 9.72
C LEU A 19 9.49 -0.32 8.24
N GLY A 20 9.41 0.70 7.39
CA GLY A 20 9.66 0.57 5.96
C GLY A 20 11.12 0.37 5.57
N ALA A 21 12.04 0.20 6.52
CA ALA A 21 13.45 -0.15 6.27
C ALA A 21 14.15 0.72 5.20
N GLY A 22 13.77 2.00 5.11
CA GLY A 22 14.29 2.97 4.14
C GLY A 22 13.61 2.97 2.75
N GLY A 23 12.63 2.10 2.52
CA GLY A 23 11.85 1.97 1.27
C GLY A 23 10.39 2.46 1.36
N GLY A 24 9.60 2.16 0.34
CA GLY A 24 8.14 2.37 0.31
C GLY A 24 7.61 3.81 0.38
N GLY A 25 8.49 4.79 0.16
CA GLY A 25 8.14 6.21 0.04
C GLY A 25 8.51 7.03 1.27
N ALA A 26 8.71 8.34 1.08
CA ALA A 26 9.08 9.24 2.18
C ALA A 26 7.87 9.63 3.03
N VAL A 27 8.05 9.80 4.35
CA VAL A 27 6.99 10.27 5.28
C VAL A 27 6.34 11.57 4.80
N SER A 28 7.13 12.52 4.31
CA SER A 28 6.60 13.78 3.78
C SER A 28 5.74 13.62 2.52
N GLU A 29 5.93 12.54 1.75
CA GLU A 29 5.08 12.19 0.62
C GLU A 29 3.79 11.51 1.10
N GLY A 30 3.91 10.57 2.04
CA GLY A 30 2.76 9.90 2.67
C GLY A 30 1.81 10.90 3.32
N LEU A 31 2.31 11.84 4.11
CA LEU A 31 1.50 12.89 4.73
C LEU A 31 0.75 13.77 3.70
N LYS A 32 1.41 14.14 2.59
CA LYS A 32 0.74 14.85 1.49
C LYS A 32 -0.31 13.97 0.81
N MET A 33 -0.10 12.67 0.77
CA MET A 33 -1.07 11.73 0.23
C MET A 33 -2.29 11.60 1.14
N VAL A 34 -2.12 11.64 2.47
CA VAL A 34 -3.25 11.73 3.43
C VAL A 34 -4.13 12.93 3.12
N ASP A 35 -3.56 14.12 2.94
CA ASP A 35 -4.34 15.31 2.58
C ASP A 35 -5.08 15.14 1.24
N ARG A 36 -4.52 14.37 0.28
CA ARG A 36 -5.21 14.04 -0.98
C ARG A 36 -6.35 13.07 -0.78
N VAL A 37 -6.17 12.00 0.00
CA VAL A 37 -7.24 11.06 0.37
C VAL A 37 -8.41 11.86 0.93
N LEU A 38 -8.14 12.74 1.89
CA LEU A 38 -9.15 13.57 2.55
C LEU A 38 -9.82 14.62 1.64
N GLY A 39 -9.26 14.87 0.45
CA GLY A 39 -9.92 15.67 -0.58
C GLY A 39 -11.13 14.98 -1.22
N PHE A 40 -11.24 13.65 -1.08
CA PHE A 40 -12.33 12.85 -1.62
C PHE A 40 -13.38 12.43 -0.58
N GLY A 41 -13.09 12.57 0.72
CA GLY A 41 -13.99 12.20 1.80
C GLY A 41 -13.33 12.34 3.17
N GLU A 42 -14.06 12.06 4.25
CA GLU A 42 -13.58 12.32 5.61
C GLU A 42 -12.75 11.19 6.21
N SER A 43 -12.97 9.95 5.77
CA SER A 43 -12.29 8.78 6.31
C SER A 43 -12.31 7.58 5.35
N VAL A 44 -11.46 6.60 5.65
CA VAL A 44 -11.37 5.31 4.93
C VAL A 44 -11.67 4.16 5.87
N SER A 45 -12.44 3.18 5.40
CA SER A 45 -12.73 1.98 6.19
C SER A 45 -11.54 1.02 6.18
N LEU A 46 -11.07 0.65 7.37
CA LEU A 46 -10.12 -0.45 7.60
C LEU A 46 -10.92 -1.69 8.04
N ILE A 47 -10.74 -2.81 7.34
CA ILE A 47 -11.40 -4.08 7.60
C ILE A 47 -10.38 -5.10 8.13
N ASP A 48 -10.77 -5.87 9.14
CA ASP A 48 -9.97 -7.03 9.57
C ASP A 48 -9.94 -8.08 8.44
N ALA A 49 -8.79 -8.71 8.22
CA ALA A 49 -8.67 -9.71 7.17
C ALA A 49 -9.68 -10.88 7.29
N ASP A 50 -10.08 -11.27 8.52
CA ASP A 50 -11.08 -12.32 8.74
C ASP A 50 -12.52 -11.87 8.42
N GLU A 51 -12.80 -10.57 8.48
CA GLU A 51 -14.11 -9.99 8.13
C GLU A 51 -14.34 -9.92 6.60
N VAL A 52 -13.30 -10.10 5.78
CA VAL A 52 -13.43 -10.12 4.31
C VAL A 52 -14.18 -11.39 3.87
N GLY A 53 -15.19 -11.26 3.01
CA GLY A 53 -15.89 -12.44 2.46
C GLY A 53 -14.96 -13.31 1.62
N ASP A 54 -15.05 -14.64 1.74
CA ASP A 54 -14.13 -15.58 1.06
C ASP A 54 -14.17 -15.45 -0.47
N ASP A 55 -15.35 -15.21 -1.03
CA ASP A 55 -15.57 -15.04 -2.47
C ASP A 55 -15.38 -13.59 -2.96
N ASN A 56 -15.10 -12.64 -2.05
CA ASN A 56 -14.78 -11.28 -2.45
C ASN A 56 -13.42 -11.25 -3.13
N TRP A 57 -13.30 -10.48 -4.21
CA TRP A 57 -12.03 -10.30 -4.91
C TRP A 57 -11.45 -8.93 -4.64
N GLY A 58 -10.13 -8.87 -4.54
CA GLY A 58 -9.38 -7.65 -4.38
C GLY A 58 -7.98 -7.80 -4.91
N ALA A 59 -7.17 -6.77 -4.76
CA ALA A 59 -5.78 -6.81 -5.20
C ALA A 59 -4.90 -5.89 -4.35
N VAL A 60 -3.60 -6.01 -4.60
CA VAL A 60 -2.57 -5.17 -4.01
C VAL A 60 -2.41 -3.89 -4.83
N ILE A 61 -2.27 -2.76 -4.13
CA ILE A 61 -2.05 -1.43 -4.71
C ILE A 61 -0.69 -0.88 -4.27
N ALA A 62 0.06 -0.34 -5.22
CA ALA A 62 1.35 0.30 -4.97
C ALA A 62 1.67 1.45 -5.94
N GLY A 63 2.65 2.27 -5.56
CA GLY A 63 3.37 3.13 -6.50
C GLY A 63 4.67 2.48 -6.95
N MET A 64 5.01 2.59 -8.23
CA MET A 64 6.32 2.22 -8.78
C MET A 64 6.99 3.43 -9.43
N GLY A 65 8.31 3.54 -9.25
CA GLY A 65 9.12 4.59 -9.88
C GLY A 65 10.13 5.22 -8.94
N SER A 66 10.51 6.46 -9.21
CA SER A 66 11.52 7.18 -8.43
C SER A 66 10.88 8.15 -7.42
N PRO A 67 11.43 8.27 -6.20
CA PRO A 67 10.95 9.25 -5.21
C PRO A 67 11.00 10.70 -5.72
N VAL A 68 11.98 11.03 -6.55
CA VAL A 68 12.11 12.38 -7.13
C VAL A 68 10.95 12.69 -8.07
N ALA A 69 10.62 11.75 -8.94
CA ALA A 69 9.55 11.95 -9.90
C ALA A 69 8.17 11.92 -9.21
N SER A 70 7.97 11.05 -8.20
CA SER A 70 6.73 10.97 -7.42
C SER A 70 6.38 12.29 -6.72
N ARG A 71 7.41 13.06 -6.30
CA ARG A 71 7.21 14.42 -5.77
C ARG A 71 6.76 15.44 -6.82
N LYS A 72 7.14 15.28 -8.08
CA LYS A 72 6.81 16.21 -9.18
C LYS A 72 5.47 15.90 -9.82
N ARG A 73 5.11 14.62 -9.89
CA ARG A 73 3.86 14.11 -10.49
C ARG A 73 3.16 13.21 -9.48
N PRO A 74 2.45 13.78 -8.48
CA PRO A 74 1.82 12.98 -7.45
C PRO A 74 0.68 12.12 -8.02
N ARG A 75 0.62 10.86 -7.58
CA ARG A 75 -0.52 9.98 -7.87
C ARG A 75 -1.77 10.48 -7.13
N THR A 76 -2.88 10.59 -7.85
CA THR A 76 -4.19 11.03 -7.36
C THR A 76 -5.31 10.13 -7.88
N TYR A 77 -5.32 9.81 -9.17
CA TYR A 77 -6.35 8.96 -9.78
C TYR A 77 -5.80 7.66 -10.38
N SER A 78 -4.52 7.66 -10.78
CA SER A 78 -3.88 6.51 -11.45
C SER A 78 -3.94 5.21 -10.65
N LEU A 79 -3.95 5.29 -9.31
CA LEU A 79 -4.09 4.11 -8.43
C LEU A 79 -5.45 3.43 -8.62
N THR A 80 -6.52 4.20 -8.67
CA THR A 80 -7.88 3.69 -8.91
C THR A 80 -8.03 3.17 -10.34
N TRP A 81 -7.50 3.90 -11.32
CA TRP A 81 -7.51 3.43 -12.71
C TRP A 81 -6.72 2.13 -12.91
N ALA A 82 -5.63 1.92 -12.17
CA ALA A 82 -4.90 0.65 -12.21
C ALA A 82 -5.74 -0.50 -11.63
N MET A 83 -6.47 -0.26 -10.53
CA MET A 83 -7.37 -1.24 -9.95
C MET A 83 -8.52 -1.59 -10.90
N GLU A 84 -9.16 -0.57 -11.49
CA GLU A 84 -10.22 -0.73 -12.49
C GLU A 84 -9.73 -1.54 -13.69
N LEU A 85 -8.58 -1.17 -14.26
CA LEU A 85 -7.99 -1.87 -15.40
C LEU A 85 -7.69 -3.35 -15.09
N LEU A 86 -7.19 -3.65 -13.89
CA LEU A 86 -6.95 -5.03 -13.46
C LEU A 86 -8.28 -5.80 -13.32
N GLY A 87 -9.28 -5.19 -12.69
CA GLY A 87 -10.63 -5.73 -12.54
C GLY A 87 -11.29 -6.04 -13.88
N GLU A 88 -11.26 -5.10 -14.82
CA GLU A 88 -11.75 -5.26 -16.19
C GLU A 88 -11.03 -6.38 -16.94
N THR A 89 -9.71 -6.46 -16.80
CA THR A 89 -8.87 -7.47 -17.46
C THR A 89 -9.20 -8.90 -16.99
N LEU A 90 -9.53 -9.05 -15.70
CA LEU A 90 -9.76 -10.35 -15.08
C LEU A 90 -11.25 -10.68 -14.87
N GLY A 91 -12.14 -9.72 -15.11
CA GLY A 91 -13.59 -9.90 -14.97
C GLY A 91 -14.07 -9.95 -13.52
N PHE A 92 -13.43 -9.21 -12.61
CA PHE A 92 -13.88 -9.09 -11.22
C PHE A 92 -14.14 -7.64 -10.82
N GLU A 93 -15.09 -7.44 -9.91
CA GLU A 93 -15.34 -6.16 -9.27
C GLU A 93 -14.59 -6.10 -7.93
N PRO A 94 -13.69 -5.13 -7.71
CA PRO A 94 -12.95 -4.99 -6.46
C PRO A 94 -13.85 -4.81 -5.24
N LYS A 95 -13.63 -5.58 -4.19
CA LYS A 95 -14.34 -5.48 -2.90
C LYS A 95 -13.43 -5.14 -1.73
N PHE A 96 -12.11 -5.14 -1.93
CA PHE A 96 -11.11 -4.68 -0.97
C PHE A 96 -9.80 -4.33 -1.70
N VAL A 97 -8.92 -3.59 -1.03
CA VAL A 97 -7.55 -3.32 -1.47
C VAL A 97 -6.56 -3.56 -0.34
N ILE A 98 -5.32 -3.90 -0.70
CA ILE A 98 -4.24 -4.21 0.24
C ILE A 98 -3.01 -3.36 -0.10
N PRO A 99 -2.30 -2.78 0.89
CA PRO A 99 -0.97 -2.24 0.66
C PRO A 99 0.01 -3.34 0.21
N PHE A 100 0.92 -3.00 -0.69
CA PHE A 100 1.98 -3.94 -1.11
C PHE A 100 2.99 -4.22 0.00
N GLU A 101 3.29 -3.20 0.81
CA GLU A 101 4.31 -3.25 1.85
C GLU A 101 4.08 -2.13 2.86
N LEU A 102 4.72 -2.25 4.03
CA LEU A 102 4.85 -1.13 4.95
C LEU A 102 5.87 -0.12 4.43
N GLY A 103 5.35 1.01 3.97
CA GLY A 103 6.13 2.19 3.62
C GLY A 103 5.26 3.44 3.63
N ALA A 104 5.82 4.60 3.95
CA ALA A 104 5.01 5.77 4.21
C ALA A 104 4.11 6.19 3.04
N GLY A 105 4.53 5.98 1.79
CA GLY A 105 3.69 6.21 0.61
C GLY A 105 2.84 5.01 0.22
N ASN A 106 3.43 3.80 0.23
CA ASN A 106 2.74 2.59 -0.20
C ASN A 106 1.66 2.10 0.79
N SER A 107 1.75 2.44 2.08
CA SER A 107 0.69 2.16 3.06
C SER A 107 -0.53 3.07 2.89
N ILE A 108 -0.32 4.29 2.36
CA ILE A 108 -1.41 5.27 2.13
C ILE A 108 -2.00 5.13 0.72
N SER A 109 -1.25 4.61 -0.25
CA SER A 109 -1.71 4.49 -1.64
C SER A 109 -3.04 3.71 -1.81
N PRO A 110 -3.27 2.57 -1.14
CA PRO A 110 -4.56 1.88 -1.18
C PRO A 110 -5.72 2.71 -0.63
N MET A 111 -5.46 3.64 0.30
CA MET A 111 -6.50 4.49 0.90
C MET A 111 -7.10 5.46 -0.13
N LEU A 112 -6.31 5.91 -1.11
CA LEU A 112 -6.83 6.68 -2.26
C LEU A 112 -7.83 5.86 -3.08
N VAL A 113 -7.52 4.59 -3.33
CA VAL A 113 -8.41 3.68 -4.08
C VAL A 113 -9.66 3.39 -3.26
N ALA A 114 -9.48 3.06 -1.99
CA ALA A 114 -10.54 2.77 -1.05
C ALA A 114 -11.57 3.91 -0.96
N ILE A 115 -11.10 5.16 -0.79
CA ILE A 115 -12.02 6.30 -0.68
C ILE A 115 -12.72 6.64 -2.00
N GLN A 116 -12.05 6.47 -3.14
CA GLN A 116 -12.61 6.78 -4.46
C GLN A 116 -13.61 5.71 -4.92
N MET A 117 -13.38 4.44 -4.57
CA MET A 117 -14.24 3.31 -4.94
C MET A 117 -15.28 2.94 -3.87
N GLY A 118 -15.15 3.46 -2.64
CA GLY A 118 -16.04 3.10 -1.54
C GLY A 118 -15.85 1.66 -1.04
N ILE A 119 -14.62 1.15 -1.07
CA ILE A 119 -14.26 -0.20 -0.62
C ILE A 119 -13.24 -0.13 0.53
N PRO A 120 -13.18 -1.12 1.43
CA PRO A 120 -12.25 -1.08 2.56
C PRO A 120 -10.80 -1.41 2.17
N VAL A 121 -9.87 -0.89 2.97
CA VAL A 121 -8.47 -1.35 3.02
C VAL A 121 -8.39 -2.50 4.02
N VAL A 122 -7.73 -3.60 3.65
CA VAL A 122 -7.48 -4.71 4.58
C VAL A 122 -6.38 -4.34 5.57
N ASP A 123 -6.58 -4.65 6.85
CA ASP A 123 -5.55 -4.51 7.88
C ASP A 123 -4.49 -5.60 7.77
N GLY A 124 -3.54 -5.37 6.89
CA GLY A 124 -2.43 -6.26 6.66
C GLY A 124 -1.71 -5.96 5.35
N ASP A 125 -0.55 -6.58 5.17
CA ASP A 125 0.22 -6.53 3.95
C ASP A 125 0.97 -7.87 3.78
N PRO A 126 1.48 -8.19 2.59
CA PRO A 126 2.12 -9.48 2.36
C PRO A 126 3.63 -9.50 2.71
N VAL A 127 4.17 -8.49 3.40
CA VAL A 127 5.62 -8.34 3.63
C VAL A 127 5.97 -7.98 5.08
N GLY A 128 5.24 -7.05 5.72
CA GLY A 128 5.52 -6.53 7.05
C GLY A 128 6.69 -5.54 7.11
N ARG A 129 7.24 -5.13 5.96
CA ARG A 129 8.32 -4.14 5.77
C ARG A 129 8.41 -3.75 4.29
N ALA A 130 9.22 -2.77 3.93
CA ALA A 130 9.53 -2.55 2.52
C ALA A 130 10.57 -3.55 1.97
N VAL A 131 10.41 -3.90 0.69
CA VAL A 131 11.26 -4.84 -0.06
C VAL A 131 11.62 -4.31 -1.45
N PRO A 132 12.79 -4.71 -2.00
CA PRO A 132 13.26 -4.19 -3.28
C PRO A 132 12.59 -4.82 -4.52
N GLN A 133 12.04 -6.04 -4.39
CA GLN A 133 11.53 -6.82 -5.52
C GLN A 133 10.08 -7.27 -5.27
N ILE A 134 9.30 -7.30 -6.34
CA ILE A 134 7.84 -7.52 -6.31
C ILE A 134 7.41 -8.93 -5.91
N ASP A 135 8.34 -9.89 -5.89
CA ASP A 135 8.15 -11.29 -5.51
C ASP A 135 8.52 -11.60 -4.06
N MET A 136 9.07 -10.63 -3.32
CA MET A 136 9.42 -10.78 -1.91
C MET A 136 8.19 -10.64 -1.00
N THR A 137 7.14 -11.40 -1.29
CA THR A 137 5.84 -11.33 -0.63
C THR A 137 5.37 -12.72 -0.21
N THR A 138 4.63 -12.82 0.89
CA THR A 138 3.96 -14.06 1.30
C THR A 138 2.94 -14.53 0.27
N PHE A 139 2.37 -13.61 -0.51
CA PHE A 139 1.47 -13.93 -1.61
C PHE A 139 2.18 -14.72 -2.72
N HIS A 140 3.37 -14.27 -3.12
CA HIS A 140 4.18 -15.02 -4.09
C HIS A 140 4.60 -16.38 -3.53
N LEU A 141 5.09 -16.42 -2.28
CA LEU A 141 5.45 -17.69 -1.62
C LEU A 141 4.26 -18.65 -1.49
N GLY A 142 3.06 -18.10 -1.35
CA GLY A 142 1.79 -18.81 -1.28
C GLY A 142 1.23 -19.27 -2.64
N GLY A 143 1.91 -18.95 -3.74
CA GLY A 143 1.52 -19.35 -5.09
C GLY A 143 0.53 -18.43 -5.79
N ILE A 144 0.28 -17.21 -5.25
CA ILE A 144 -0.51 -16.21 -5.97
C ILE A 144 0.37 -15.60 -7.06
N ASP A 145 -0.11 -15.67 -8.30
CA ASP A 145 0.60 -15.11 -9.43
C ASP A 145 0.51 -13.58 -9.40
N ILE A 146 1.64 -12.92 -9.65
CA ILE A 146 1.68 -11.48 -9.87
C ILE A 146 1.10 -11.09 -11.24
N SER A 147 1.06 -12.05 -12.17
CA SER A 147 0.51 -11.88 -13.50
C SER A 147 -1.02 -12.09 -13.53
N PRO A 148 -1.78 -11.20 -14.19
CA PRO A 148 -1.35 -9.95 -14.82
C PRO A 148 -1.12 -8.82 -13.80
N LEU A 149 -0.25 -7.88 -14.18
CA LEU A 149 -0.04 -6.62 -13.46
C LEU A 149 -0.55 -5.47 -14.31
N ALA A 150 -1.39 -4.61 -13.73
CA ALA A 150 -1.86 -3.38 -14.36
C ALA A 150 -1.01 -2.20 -13.90
N LEU A 151 -0.67 -1.32 -14.83
CA LEU A 151 0.18 -0.16 -14.60
C LEU A 151 -0.42 1.05 -15.32
N VAL A 152 -0.55 2.18 -14.62
CA VAL A 152 -1.19 3.40 -15.13
C VAL A 152 -0.47 4.65 -14.62
N ASN A 153 -0.37 5.71 -15.42
CA ASN A 153 0.11 7.02 -14.97
C ASN A 153 -1.04 8.07 -14.89
N GLU A 154 -0.75 9.26 -14.36
CA GLU A 154 -1.76 10.33 -14.25
C GLU A 154 -2.21 10.92 -15.61
N ASP A 155 -1.50 10.62 -16.69
CA ASP A 155 -1.87 10.97 -18.06
C ASP A 155 -2.79 9.91 -18.71
N LYS A 156 -3.28 8.93 -17.93
CA LYS A 156 -4.10 7.77 -18.35
C LYS A 156 -3.42 6.83 -19.34
N ILE A 157 -2.11 6.92 -19.51
CA ILE A 157 -1.37 5.91 -20.27
C ILE A 157 -1.28 4.65 -19.42
N SER A 158 -1.74 3.53 -19.97
CA SER A 158 -1.91 2.29 -19.23
C SER A 158 -1.37 1.08 -19.99
N ALA A 159 -0.97 0.06 -19.23
CA ALA A 159 -0.55 -1.22 -19.75
C ALA A 159 -0.96 -2.36 -18.79
N VAL A 160 -1.22 -3.53 -19.36
CA VAL A 160 -1.35 -4.78 -18.62
C VAL A 160 -0.22 -5.69 -19.06
N ILE A 161 0.57 -6.15 -18.11
CA ILE A 161 1.75 -6.98 -18.37
C ILE A 161 1.43 -8.41 -17.96
N ARG A 162 1.75 -9.36 -18.85
CA ARG A 162 1.69 -10.79 -18.58
C ARG A 162 3.07 -11.41 -18.76
N THR A 163 3.54 -12.15 -17.77
CA THR A 163 4.86 -12.80 -17.78
C THR A 163 4.76 -14.20 -17.17
N GLY A 164 5.74 -15.05 -17.46
CA GLY A 164 5.86 -16.36 -16.82
C GLY A 164 6.68 -16.37 -15.55
N THR A 165 7.34 -15.25 -15.21
CA THR A 165 8.16 -15.11 -14.01
C THR A 165 7.98 -13.73 -13.38
N PRO A 166 8.11 -13.61 -12.05
CA PRO A 166 8.15 -12.30 -11.38
C PRO A 166 9.38 -11.47 -11.76
N TYR A 167 10.50 -12.12 -12.06
CA TYR A 167 11.70 -11.44 -12.55
C TYR A 167 11.43 -10.67 -13.85
N ASP A 168 10.77 -11.31 -14.81
CA ASP A 168 10.37 -10.64 -16.05
C ASP A 168 9.31 -9.57 -15.80
N MET A 169 8.37 -9.82 -14.87
CA MET A 169 7.38 -8.82 -14.49
C MET A 169 8.05 -7.53 -14.01
N GLU A 170 9.00 -7.64 -13.09
CA GLU A 170 9.73 -6.51 -12.51
C GLU A 170 10.52 -5.76 -13.58
N ARG A 171 11.28 -6.49 -14.40
CA ARG A 171 12.10 -5.92 -15.47
C ARG A 171 11.27 -5.15 -16.48
N VAL A 172 10.14 -5.73 -16.92
CA VAL A 172 9.26 -5.11 -17.92
C VAL A 172 8.47 -3.95 -17.31
N ALA A 173 7.89 -4.11 -16.12
CA ALA A 173 7.14 -3.05 -15.45
C ALA A 173 8.02 -1.82 -15.18
N ARG A 174 9.26 -2.01 -14.74
CA ARG A 174 10.21 -0.90 -14.55
C ARG A 174 10.61 -0.23 -15.86
N ALA A 175 10.76 -0.99 -16.95
CA ALA A 175 11.04 -0.41 -18.27
C ALA A 175 9.86 0.46 -18.75
N VAL A 176 8.62 -0.01 -18.60
CA VAL A 176 7.42 0.78 -18.90
C VAL A 176 7.35 2.01 -18.01
N ALA A 177 7.56 1.87 -16.70
CA ALA A 177 7.56 3.00 -15.77
C ALA A 177 8.59 4.07 -16.15
N ALA A 178 9.78 3.67 -16.64
CA ALA A 178 10.81 4.59 -17.09
C ALA A 178 10.33 5.46 -18.27
N GLU A 179 9.67 4.86 -19.25
CA GLU A 179 9.07 5.57 -20.40
C GLU A 179 7.93 6.50 -19.97
N LEU A 180 7.23 6.15 -18.89
CA LEU A 180 6.13 6.96 -18.33
C LEU A 180 6.59 7.98 -17.28
N GLY A 181 7.86 8.39 -17.32
CA GLY A 181 8.39 9.45 -16.47
C GLY A 181 8.76 9.01 -15.05
N ASN A 182 8.95 7.69 -14.85
CA ASN A 182 9.33 7.06 -13.58
C ASN A 182 8.34 7.32 -12.44
N VAL A 183 7.04 7.42 -12.75
CA VAL A 183 5.96 7.49 -11.75
C VAL A 183 4.71 6.82 -12.30
N VAL A 184 4.37 5.67 -11.75
CA VAL A 184 3.19 4.91 -12.15
C VAL A 184 2.51 4.31 -10.92
N ALA A 185 1.21 4.14 -11.03
CA ALA A 185 0.42 3.31 -10.14
C ALA A 185 0.44 1.87 -10.64
N VAL A 186 0.35 0.93 -9.70
CA VAL A 186 0.35 -0.51 -9.97
C VAL A 186 -0.80 -1.15 -9.20
N ALA A 187 -1.54 -2.02 -9.88
CA ALA A 187 -2.40 -3.02 -9.28
C ALA A 187 -1.91 -4.41 -9.69
N CYS A 188 -1.67 -5.28 -8.72
CA CYS A 188 -1.13 -6.63 -8.94
C CYS A 188 -1.62 -7.58 -7.85
N TYR A 189 -1.30 -8.87 -7.99
CA TYR A 189 -1.78 -9.92 -7.09
C TYR A 189 -3.30 -9.78 -6.91
N SER A 190 -4.10 -10.13 -7.93
CA SER A 190 -5.55 -10.27 -7.73
C SER A 190 -5.84 -11.58 -7.02
N MET A 191 -6.69 -11.59 -6.01
CA MET A 191 -7.00 -12.81 -5.25
C MET A 191 -8.40 -12.77 -4.62
N SER A 192 -8.87 -13.96 -4.25
CA SER A 192 -10.05 -14.14 -3.41
C SER A 192 -9.75 -13.78 -1.94
N GLY A 193 -10.79 -13.49 -1.15
CA GLY A 193 -10.67 -13.30 0.29
C GLY A 193 -10.12 -14.54 0.99
N ALA A 194 -10.48 -15.74 0.52
CA ALA A 194 -9.96 -17.00 1.06
C ALA A 194 -8.44 -17.13 0.87
N ASP A 195 -7.94 -16.81 -0.31
CA ASP A 195 -6.50 -16.84 -0.60
C ASP A 195 -5.74 -15.77 0.17
N MET A 196 -6.30 -14.56 0.24
CA MET A 196 -5.75 -13.45 1.02
C MET A 196 -5.58 -13.85 2.49
N LYS A 197 -6.62 -14.37 3.15
CA LYS A 197 -6.59 -14.76 4.58
C LYS A 197 -5.54 -15.81 4.90
N ARG A 198 -5.25 -16.71 3.94
CA ARG A 198 -4.23 -17.76 4.09
C ARG A 198 -2.82 -17.21 4.10
N LEU A 199 -2.59 -16.05 3.49
CA LEU A 199 -1.25 -15.60 3.12
C LEU A 199 -0.89 -14.22 3.68
N ILE A 200 -1.85 -13.38 4.04
CA ILE A 200 -1.59 -12.02 4.52
C ILE A 200 -0.90 -12.03 5.89
N ILE A 201 0.02 -11.08 6.10
CA ILE A 201 0.49 -10.76 7.45
C ILE A 201 -0.51 -9.77 8.04
N ARG A 202 -1.19 -10.18 9.09
CA ARG A 202 -2.32 -9.46 9.69
C ARG A 202 -1.84 -8.27 10.52
N ASP A 203 -2.75 -7.32 10.68
CA ASP A 203 -2.64 -6.19 11.62
C ASP A 203 -1.46 -5.26 11.37
N THR A 204 -0.79 -5.35 10.21
CA THR A 204 0.41 -4.57 9.94
C THR A 204 0.10 -3.09 9.75
N THR A 205 -1.10 -2.75 9.27
CA THR A 205 -1.55 -1.35 9.16
C THR A 205 -1.85 -0.78 10.55
N THR A 206 -2.56 -1.53 11.39
CA THR A 206 -2.77 -1.15 12.80
C THR A 206 -1.46 -1.08 13.58
N LEU A 207 -0.49 -1.96 13.32
CA LEU A 207 0.83 -1.92 13.95
C LEU A 207 1.54 -0.58 13.67
N VAL A 208 1.63 -0.18 12.40
CA VAL A 208 2.30 1.09 12.05
C VAL A 208 1.53 2.31 12.52
N GLU A 209 0.20 2.24 12.57
CA GLU A 209 -0.59 3.30 13.21
C GLU A 209 -0.22 3.47 14.67
N ASN A 210 -0.20 2.38 15.45
CA ASN A 210 0.10 2.43 16.87
C ASN A 210 1.52 2.94 17.13
N ILE A 211 2.49 2.53 16.30
CA ILE A 211 3.86 3.07 16.35
C ILE A 211 3.86 4.57 16.07
N GLY A 212 3.16 5.01 15.01
CA GLY A 212 3.04 6.42 14.66
C GLY A 212 2.42 7.26 15.78
N ALA A 213 1.35 6.77 16.39
CA ALA A 213 0.69 7.40 17.52
C ALA A 213 1.61 7.48 18.74
N THR A 214 2.37 6.42 19.03
CA THR A 214 3.38 6.39 20.10
C THR A 214 4.44 7.48 19.88
N MET A 215 4.96 7.57 18.64
CA MET A 215 5.95 8.58 18.28
C MET A 215 5.39 10.01 18.38
N ARG A 216 4.15 10.22 17.96
CA ARG A 216 3.47 11.52 18.05
C ARG A 216 3.28 11.94 19.50
N THR A 217 2.71 11.08 20.33
CA THR A 217 2.47 11.36 21.76
C THR A 217 3.78 11.63 22.50
N ALA A 218 4.84 10.86 22.25
CA ALA A 218 6.15 11.10 22.86
C ALA A 218 6.71 12.49 22.48
N ARG A 219 6.58 12.91 21.22
CA ARG A 219 6.99 14.26 20.78
C ARG A 219 6.17 15.35 21.46
N GLU A 220 4.85 15.18 21.54
CA GLU A 220 3.94 16.15 22.15
C GLU A 220 4.20 16.33 23.65
N SER A 221 4.57 15.25 24.35
CA SER A 221 4.89 15.29 25.78
C SER A 221 6.35 15.65 26.08
N GLY A 222 7.20 15.83 25.06
CA GLY A 222 8.65 16.04 25.23
C GLY A 222 9.42 14.82 25.75
N ALA A 223 8.84 13.63 25.63
CA ALA A 223 9.52 12.37 25.97
C ALA A 223 10.49 11.94 24.87
N ASP A 224 11.41 11.03 25.21
CA ASP A 224 12.28 10.41 24.22
C ASP A 224 11.47 9.48 23.31
N VAL A 225 11.39 9.83 22.03
CA VAL A 225 10.64 9.08 21.01
C VAL A 225 11.20 7.68 20.80
N ALA A 226 12.53 7.54 20.80
CA ALA A 226 13.17 6.24 20.58
C ALA A 226 12.88 5.33 21.78
N GLN A 227 13.01 5.85 23.01
CA GLN A 227 12.71 5.08 24.21
C GLN A 227 11.23 4.67 24.27
N ALA A 228 10.30 5.57 23.92
CA ALA A 228 8.88 5.25 23.91
C ALA A 228 8.52 4.11 22.93
N VAL A 229 9.16 4.09 21.75
CA VAL A 229 8.98 2.99 20.79
C VAL A 229 9.64 1.70 21.27
N ILE A 230 10.84 1.77 21.86
CA ILE A 230 11.53 0.61 22.44
C ILE A 230 10.65 -0.06 23.50
N ASP A 231 10.13 0.71 24.46
CA ASP A 231 9.31 0.21 25.57
C ASP A 231 7.98 -0.37 25.08
N GLY A 232 7.40 0.20 24.01
CA GLY A 232 6.10 -0.21 23.49
C GLY A 232 6.12 -1.45 22.59
N TYR A 233 7.26 -1.77 21.97
CA TYR A 233 7.33 -2.75 20.88
C TYR A 233 8.53 -3.72 20.97
N ASP A 234 9.08 -3.93 22.17
CA ASP A 234 10.24 -4.81 22.42
C ASP A 234 11.43 -4.50 21.50
N GLY A 235 11.70 -3.20 21.32
CA GLY A 235 12.75 -2.70 20.44
C GLY A 235 14.13 -2.68 21.08
N TYR A 236 15.17 -2.45 20.27
CA TYR A 236 16.55 -2.29 20.72
C TYR A 236 17.20 -1.07 20.07
N LEU A 237 18.01 -0.34 20.85
CA LEU A 237 18.88 0.72 20.31
C LEU A 237 20.24 0.09 19.95
N LEU A 238 20.63 0.21 18.67
CA LEU A 238 21.85 -0.36 18.11
C LEU A 238 23.04 0.61 18.15
#